data_AF-A0A0D6LAF6-F1
#
_entry.id   AF-A0A0D6LAF6-F1
#
_cell.length_a   1.000
_cell.length_b   1.000
_cell.length_c   1.000
_cell.angle_alpha   90.00
_cell.angle_beta   90.00
_cell.angle_gamma   90.00
#
_symmetry.space_group_name_H-M   'P 1'
#
loop_
_entity.id
_entity.type
_entity.pdbx_description
1 polymer ?
#
loop_
_entity_poly.entity_id
_entity_poly.type
_entity_poly.pdbx_seq_one_letter_code
_entity_poly.pdbx_strand_id
1 'polypeptide(L)'
;MRFSCRGGARLMTQGDERSPSSWYATRSDKHGLQWGDAPPYSRMCSCATNGTCLHNRMCNCDSGEDATDEGVNPYAQLLPVTGLFLGGTTKTSSIEVEIGPLICNRRVSFESVTFSDRNVRLTGVRSLSSRTFDLWLQAKFAHPHMSIFAWESVDSLHWLHLYVQDGKIVGEIVNGGETAQVVTESIYNDGRWHSIYWEADSRGMRLKVDGKFSEINATLILPNAHQWTIGSRTERGLSGYAGVVRSVHLCGEELTLSTIARKDYDKGIHIGDEGYCREGLCKNGGACIDKYDGYSCDCTQTPFGGNDCGKEYSMFVPAGSSLQIPWQNPAHTNNCHRIAIQTMANNVSIVRSKALFADSTFNMSVNLAGHLSLSVYDGFFFTHKNTEKRWNLSDNIMHDVAFCASETSFNLTVDGEPSIHFEGNWTFFQNFNVWTFLDKNYTGCVSRLQVGSSFPLKNPKAARLKYSGKIRFGSCSMDIIDIRQPATRIPDDEGIHIHAIAHAKHHIISVTSIAGLAIAGLLALLLAVLVCYMRSRPEGVYKTNEGECSPSRSEEPLVNGMPAGGKEYFC
;
A
#
# COMPACT_ATOMS: atom_id res chain seq x y z
N MET A 1 17.24 -31.71 14.74
CA MET A 1 17.97 -32.95 14.42
C MET A 1 19.25 -32.93 15.24
N ARG A 2 19.57 -34.02 15.93
CA ARG A 2 20.76 -34.15 16.77
C ARG A 2 21.46 -35.46 16.44
N PHE A 3 22.78 -35.39 16.26
CA PHE A 3 23.64 -36.54 16.02
C PHE A 3 24.80 -36.48 17.00
N SER A 4 24.87 -37.43 17.92
CA SER A 4 25.93 -37.55 18.91
C SER A 4 26.78 -38.78 18.60
N CYS A 5 28.10 -38.60 18.49
CA CYS A 5 29.06 -39.64 18.19
C CYS A 5 29.99 -39.88 19.38
N ARG A 6 30.36 -41.15 19.59
CA ARG A 6 31.38 -41.55 20.57
C ARG A 6 32.33 -42.58 20.00
N GLY A 7 33.57 -42.60 20.49
CA GLY A 7 34.57 -43.59 20.11
C GLY A 7 35.01 -43.50 18.64
N GLY A 8 34.99 -42.28 18.08
CA GLY A 8 35.48 -41.98 16.73
C GLY A 8 34.50 -42.27 15.59
N ALA A 9 33.20 -42.39 15.86
CA ALA A 9 32.17 -42.50 14.82
C ALA A 9 32.05 -41.22 13.98
N ARG A 10 31.86 -41.36 12.65
CA ARG A 10 31.83 -40.24 11.70
C ARG A 10 30.45 -40.07 11.04
N LEU A 11 30.09 -38.83 10.71
CA LEU A 11 28.78 -38.44 10.18
C LEU A 11 28.78 -38.23 8.66
N MET A 12 29.73 -37.46 8.12
CA MET A 12 29.80 -37.15 6.67
C MET A 12 31.03 -37.74 5.99
N THR A 13 31.80 -38.57 6.69
CA THR A 13 33.06 -39.14 6.19
C THR A 13 33.13 -40.66 6.41
N GLN A 14 33.05 -41.43 5.32
CA GLN A 14 33.28 -42.87 5.29
C GLN A 14 34.60 -43.21 4.58
N GLY A 15 35.49 -43.94 5.25
CA GLY A 15 36.81 -44.29 4.71
C GLY A 15 37.66 -43.08 4.31
N ASP A 16 38.58 -43.27 3.36
CA ASP A 16 39.40 -42.18 2.78
C ASP A 16 38.68 -41.43 1.64
N GLU A 17 37.54 -41.96 1.15
CA GLU A 17 36.82 -41.46 -0.03
C GLU A 17 35.85 -40.29 0.27
N ARG A 18 35.75 -39.82 1.51
CA ARG A 18 34.87 -38.69 1.93
C ARG A 18 33.41 -38.83 1.47
N SER A 19 32.92 -40.07 1.34
CA SER A 19 31.51 -40.35 1.10
C SER A 19 30.71 -40.18 2.39
N PRO A 20 29.43 -39.76 2.32
CA PRO A 20 28.61 -39.55 3.50
C PRO A 20 28.34 -40.89 4.19
N SER A 21 28.82 -41.03 5.43
CA SER A 21 28.62 -42.26 6.22
C SER A 21 27.19 -42.39 6.73
N SER A 22 26.49 -41.28 6.95
CA SER A 22 25.07 -41.26 7.32
C SER A 22 24.28 -40.26 6.48
N TRP A 23 23.02 -40.57 6.19
CA TRP A 23 22.09 -39.72 5.45
C TRP A 23 20.64 -40.07 5.78
N TYR A 24 19.68 -39.27 5.32
CA TYR A 24 18.25 -39.52 5.55
C TYR A 24 17.42 -39.47 4.27
N ALA A 25 16.33 -40.23 4.24
CA ALA A 25 15.37 -40.24 3.14
C ALA A 25 14.24 -39.23 3.37
N THR A 26 13.65 -38.75 2.28
CA THR A 26 12.54 -37.78 2.29
C THR A 26 11.33 -38.33 1.56
N ARG A 27 10.16 -37.69 1.71
CA ARG A 27 8.91 -38.05 1.00
C ARG A 27 9.00 -38.04 -0.53
N SER A 28 10.02 -37.39 -1.09
CA SER A 28 10.19 -37.23 -2.53
C SER A 28 11.27 -38.17 -3.09
N ASP A 29 11.61 -39.24 -2.36
CA ASP A 29 12.69 -40.18 -2.67
C ASP A 29 14.06 -39.49 -2.91
N LYS A 30 14.26 -38.32 -2.31
CA LYS A 30 15.54 -37.61 -2.35
C LYS A 30 16.34 -37.92 -1.08
N HIS A 31 17.65 -37.89 -1.20
CA HIS A 31 18.57 -38.09 -0.08
C HIS A 31 19.00 -36.75 0.53
N GLY A 32 18.74 -36.57 1.82
CA GLY A 32 19.33 -35.48 2.58
C GLY A 32 20.77 -35.80 2.94
N LEU A 33 21.71 -35.11 2.28
CA LEU A 33 23.15 -35.30 2.47
C LEU A 33 23.78 -34.16 3.30
N GLN A 34 22.99 -33.48 4.11
CA GLN A 34 23.46 -32.39 4.97
C GLN A 34 22.77 -32.53 6.32
N TRP A 35 23.38 -32.04 7.40
CA TRP A 35 22.80 -32.12 8.74
C TRP A 35 22.42 -30.74 9.27
N GLY A 36 21.23 -30.63 9.85
CA GLY A 36 20.72 -29.36 10.37
C GLY A 36 20.37 -28.35 9.28
N ASP A 37 20.82 -27.11 9.45
CA ASP A 37 20.53 -25.96 8.58
C ASP A 37 21.56 -25.75 7.45
N ALA A 38 22.59 -26.60 7.40
CA ALA A 38 23.57 -26.61 6.33
C ALA A 38 22.92 -26.67 4.93
N PRO A 39 23.53 -26.09 3.88
CA PRO A 39 22.93 -26.04 2.55
C PRO A 39 22.57 -27.45 2.01
N PRO A 40 21.46 -27.60 1.25
CA PRO A 40 21.05 -28.90 0.71
C PRO A 40 22.16 -29.56 -0.10
N TYR A 41 22.37 -30.87 0.08
CA TYR A 41 23.37 -31.68 -0.64
C TYR A 41 24.83 -31.29 -0.40
N SER A 42 25.11 -30.44 0.58
CA SER A 42 26.45 -29.90 0.82
C SER A 42 27.43 -30.88 1.48
N ARG A 43 26.94 -31.95 2.14
CA ARG A 43 27.77 -32.86 2.97
C ARG A 43 28.41 -32.15 4.16
N MET A 44 27.71 -31.17 4.70
CA MET A 44 28.16 -30.35 5.82
C MET A 44 27.14 -30.38 6.95
N CYS A 45 27.60 -29.99 8.14
CA CYS A 45 26.78 -29.73 9.30
C CYS A 45 26.72 -28.23 9.60
N SER A 46 25.76 -27.82 10.44
CA SER A 46 25.55 -26.44 10.91
C SER A 46 26.83 -25.76 11.43
N CYS A 47 27.76 -26.51 12.04
CA CYS A 47 29.02 -25.93 12.53
C CYS A 47 29.91 -25.42 11.40
N ALA A 48 29.82 -26.00 10.20
CA ALA A 48 30.72 -25.67 9.10
C ALA A 48 30.31 -24.37 8.41
N THR A 49 29.00 -24.07 8.36
CA THR A 49 28.50 -22.76 7.95
C THR A 49 28.88 -21.66 8.95
N ASN A 50 28.97 -22.00 10.23
CA ASN A 50 29.28 -21.06 11.30
C ASN A 50 30.79 -20.95 11.61
N GLY A 51 31.64 -21.76 10.98
CA GLY A 51 33.08 -21.79 11.21
C GLY A 51 33.49 -22.31 12.59
N THR A 52 32.64 -23.11 13.24
CA THR A 52 32.82 -23.59 14.62
C THR A 52 33.13 -25.08 14.72
N CYS A 53 33.31 -25.80 13.61
CA CYS A 53 33.57 -27.24 13.67
C CYS A 53 34.94 -27.57 14.25
N LEU A 54 34.99 -28.65 15.04
CA LEU A 54 36.24 -29.23 15.56
C LEU A 54 37.21 -29.59 14.43
N HIS A 55 38.50 -29.31 14.64
CA HIS A 55 39.61 -29.61 13.71
C HIS A 55 39.37 -29.16 12.26
N ASN A 56 38.59 -28.09 12.07
CA ASN A 56 38.22 -27.56 10.75
C ASN A 56 37.60 -28.62 9.82
N ARG A 57 36.85 -29.57 10.39
CA ARG A 57 36.09 -30.59 9.66
C ARG A 57 34.73 -30.06 9.20
N MET A 58 34.03 -30.83 8.37
CA MET A 58 32.70 -30.45 7.83
C MET A 58 31.56 -30.70 8.84
N CYS A 59 31.83 -31.49 9.87
CA CYS A 59 30.96 -31.83 11.00
C CYS A 59 31.84 -32.10 12.23
N ASN A 60 31.33 -31.83 13.43
CA ASN A 60 32.07 -32.07 14.67
C ASN A 60 32.39 -33.56 14.85
N CYS A 61 31.48 -34.45 14.50
CA CYS A 61 31.70 -35.90 14.59
C CYS A 61 32.72 -36.45 13.59
N ASP A 62 33.09 -35.69 12.56
CA ASP A 62 34.15 -36.10 11.63
C ASP A 62 35.56 -35.79 12.17
N SER A 63 35.66 -35.19 13.36
CA SER A 63 36.92 -34.94 14.06
C SER A 63 37.60 -36.22 14.55
N GLY A 64 36.83 -37.29 14.81
CA GLY A 64 37.29 -38.52 15.46
C GLY A 64 37.23 -38.46 17.00
N GLU A 65 36.78 -37.34 17.56
CA GLU A 65 36.53 -37.17 18.99
C GLU A 65 35.03 -37.29 19.31
N ASP A 66 34.70 -37.48 20.58
CA ASP A 66 33.31 -37.50 21.05
C ASP A 66 32.70 -36.11 20.90
N ALA A 67 31.67 -36.00 20.07
CA ALA A 67 31.09 -34.72 19.71
C ALA A 67 29.59 -34.82 19.40
N THR A 68 28.98 -33.67 19.13
CA THR A 68 27.56 -33.58 18.76
C THR A 68 27.36 -32.53 17.68
N ASP A 69 26.60 -32.91 16.65
CA ASP A 69 26.14 -32.07 15.56
C ASP A 69 24.62 -31.89 15.67
N GLU A 70 24.20 -30.66 15.95
CA GLU A 70 22.80 -30.26 16.13
C GLU A 70 22.38 -29.20 15.11
N GLY A 71 21.11 -29.21 14.73
CA GLY A 71 20.52 -28.17 13.90
C GLY A 71 19.07 -28.43 13.53
N VAL A 72 18.41 -27.38 13.06
CA VAL A 72 17.05 -27.44 12.51
C VAL A 72 17.16 -27.51 10.99
N ASN A 73 16.43 -28.41 10.34
CA ASN A 73 16.37 -28.47 8.88
C ASN A 73 15.24 -27.55 8.37
N PRO A 74 15.54 -26.37 7.77
CA PRO A 74 14.51 -25.44 7.30
C PRO A 74 13.97 -25.78 5.89
N TYR A 75 14.52 -26.80 5.22
CA TYR A 75 14.25 -27.07 3.81
C TYR A 75 13.02 -27.97 3.64
N ALA A 76 11.85 -27.35 3.43
CA ALA A 76 10.57 -28.05 3.29
C ALA A 76 10.59 -29.17 2.22
N GLN A 77 11.36 -29.00 1.15
CA GLN A 77 11.52 -29.99 0.08
C GLN A 77 12.27 -31.27 0.51
N LEU A 78 12.97 -31.23 1.65
CA LEU A 78 13.67 -32.37 2.25
C LEU A 78 12.95 -32.94 3.48
N LEU A 79 11.69 -32.53 3.69
CA LEU A 79 10.88 -32.94 4.82
C LEU A 79 9.57 -33.60 4.34
N PRO A 80 8.94 -34.46 5.15
CA PRO A 80 9.46 -35.04 6.39
C PRO A 80 10.62 -36.00 6.14
N VAL A 81 11.41 -36.26 7.19
CA VAL A 81 12.37 -37.37 7.21
C VAL A 81 11.58 -38.67 7.31
N THR A 82 11.68 -39.52 6.29
CA THR A 82 10.93 -40.79 6.19
C THR A 82 11.77 -42.00 6.56
N GLY A 83 13.09 -41.87 6.60
CA GLY A 83 14.01 -42.93 7.00
C GLY A 83 15.40 -42.40 7.31
N LEU A 84 16.15 -43.13 8.13
CA LEU A 84 17.52 -42.81 8.53
C LEU A 84 18.46 -43.94 8.11
N PHE A 85 19.60 -43.57 7.55
CA PHE A 85 20.69 -44.48 7.21
C PHE A 85 21.90 -44.03 7.99
N LEU A 86 22.30 -44.83 8.98
CA LEU A 86 23.38 -44.52 9.91
C LEU A 86 24.57 -45.44 9.64
N GLY A 87 25.75 -44.85 9.54
CA GLY A 87 27.00 -45.56 9.28
C GLY A 87 28.19 -44.82 9.90
N GLY A 88 29.41 -45.24 9.54
CA GLY A 88 30.63 -44.62 10.08
C GLY A 88 30.99 -45.08 11.49
N THR A 89 30.36 -46.14 12.00
CA THR A 89 30.72 -46.79 13.27
C THR A 89 31.79 -47.87 13.10
N THR A 90 32.66 -48.00 14.10
CA THR A 90 33.53 -49.14 14.35
C THR A 90 32.99 -49.98 15.52
N LYS A 91 33.65 -51.11 15.82
CA LYS A 91 33.26 -52.02 16.92
C LYS A 91 33.27 -51.35 18.31
N THR A 92 34.01 -50.26 18.48
CA THR A 92 34.19 -49.55 19.76
C THR A 92 33.46 -48.22 19.81
N SER A 93 32.77 -47.83 18.74
CA SER A 93 32.10 -46.54 18.63
C SER A 93 30.60 -46.67 18.79
N SER A 94 29.92 -45.61 19.18
CA SER A 94 28.46 -45.54 19.21
C SER A 94 27.95 -44.23 18.61
N ILE A 95 26.73 -44.27 18.10
CA ILE A 95 26.01 -43.12 17.58
C ILE A 95 24.63 -43.08 18.25
N GLU A 96 24.22 -41.90 18.66
CA GLU A 96 22.89 -41.58 19.14
C GLU A 96 22.29 -40.49 18.24
N VAL A 97 21.12 -40.76 17.65
CA VAL A 97 20.46 -39.83 16.72
C VAL A 97 19.05 -39.54 17.19
N GLU A 98 18.71 -38.25 17.25
CA GLU A 98 17.38 -37.78 17.58
C GLU A 98 16.83 -36.89 16.47
N ILE A 99 15.67 -37.29 15.93
CA ILE A 99 14.90 -36.50 14.98
C ILE A 99 13.65 -36.00 15.71
N GLY A 100 13.64 -34.70 15.99
CA GLY A 100 12.49 -34.03 16.57
C GLY A 100 11.26 -34.04 15.66
N PRO A 101 10.08 -33.68 16.18
CA PRO A 101 8.84 -33.66 15.40
C PRO A 101 8.94 -32.71 14.21
N LEU A 102 8.19 -33.01 13.13
CA LEU A 102 8.02 -32.05 12.05
C LEU A 102 7.21 -30.85 12.57
N ILE A 103 7.86 -29.68 12.65
CA ILE A 103 7.21 -28.45 13.10
C ILE A 103 6.73 -27.69 11.86
N CYS A 104 5.42 -27.75 11.60
CA CYS A 104 4.78 -26.95 10.57
C CYS A 104 4.56 -25.52 11.09
N ASN A 105 5.45 -24.59 10.75
CA ASN A 105 5.29 -23.18 11.10
C ASN A 105 4.89 -22.38 9.85
N ARG A 106 3.71 -21.74 9.89
CA ARG A 106 3.07 -20.97 8.79
C ARG A 106 2.84 -21.80 7.51
N ARG A 107 1.58 -22.10 7.16
CA ARG A 107 1.27 -22.58 5.79
C ARG A 107 1.59 -21.46 4.80
N VAL A 108 2.24 -21.78 3.68
CA VAL A 108 2.52 -20.82 2.60
C VAL A 108 1.24 -20.13 2.11
N SER A 109 0.09 -20.79 2.22
CA SER A 109 -1.23 -20.22 1.93
C SER A 109 -1.75 -19.14 2.89
N PHE A 110 -1.09 -18.93 4.04
CA PHE A 110 -1.34 -17.76 4.88
C PHE A 110 -0.54 -16.55 4.44
N GLU A 111 0.40 -16.70 3.50
CA GLU A 111 1.08 -15.57 2.88
C GLU A 111 0.07 -14.81 2.03
N SER A 112 -0.23 -13.60 2.47
CA SER A 112 -1.20 -12.74 1.80
C SER A 112 -0.61 -12.11 0.55
N VAL A 113 -1.49 -11.69 -0.35
CA VAL A 113 -1.14 -10.91 -1.53
C VAL A 113 -2.00 -9.64 -1.53
N THR A 114 -1.34 -8.48 -1.56
CA THR A 114 -1.96 -7.16 -1.73
C THR A 114 -2.10 -6.84 -3.21
N PHE A 115 -3.28 -6.34 -3.59
CA PHE A 115 -3.55 -5.71 -4.87
C PHE A 115 -3.63 -4.20 -4.65
N SER A 116 -2.60 -3.47 -5.12
CA SER A 116 -2.47 -2.02 -4.99
C SER A 116 -2.88 -1.25 -6.25
N ASP A 117 -3.29 -1.95 -7.31
CA ASP A 117 -3.88 -1.36 -8.51
C ASP A 117 -5.15 -2.15 -8.91
N ARG A 118 -6.27 -1.46 -9.12
CA ARG A 118 -7.54 -2.07 -9.53
C ARG A 118 -7.58 -2.53 -10.98
N ASN A 119 -6.49 -2.32 -11.73
CA ASN A 119 -6.32 -2.80 -13.09
C ASN A 119 -5.46 -4.06 -13.18
N VAL A 120 -4.88 -4.54 -12.07
CA VAL A 120 -4.08 -5.78 -12.10
C VAL A 120 -4.86 -7.01 -11.70
N ARG A 121 -4.30 -8.17 -12.06
CA ARG A 121 -4.92 -9.47 -11.86
C ARG A 121 -3.90 -10.59 -11.73
N LEU A 122 -4.27 -11.64 -11.01
CA LEU A 122 -3.62 -12.95 -11.06
C LEU A 122 -4.49 -13.90 -11.86
N THR A 123 -3.88 -14.68 -12.74
CA THR A 123 -4.60 -15.64 -13.59
C THR A 123 -4.02 -17.04 -13.49
N GLY A 124 -4.86 -18.05 -13.70
CA GLY A 124 -4.42 -19.42 -13.90
C GLY A 124 -5.44 -20.23 -14.68
N VAL A 125 -5.03 -21.43 -15.08
CA VAL A 125 -5.83 -22.32 -15.92
C VAL A 125 -6.21 -23.56 -15.12
N ARG A 126 -7.51 -23.85 -15.08
CA ARG A 126 -8.09 -25.06 -14.51
C ARG A 126 -9.49 -25.26 -15.06
N SER A 127 -9.79 -26.45 -15.56
CA SER A 127 -11.14 -26.79 -15.97
C SER A 127 -11.99 -27.22 -14.77
N LEU A 128 -13.21 -26.70 -14.67
CA LEU A 128 -14.20 -27.20 -13.72
C LEU A 128 -14.70 -28.58 -14.18
N SER A 129 -14.30 -29.64 -13.49
CA SER A 129 -14.71 -31.02 -13.78
C SER A 129 -15.74 -31.59 -12.78
N SER A 130 -16.01 -30.86 -11.70
CA SER A 130 -16.94 -31.27 -10.63
C SER A 130 -18.36 -30.84 -10.93
N ARG A 131 -19.35 -31.56 -10.37
CA ARG A 131 -20.77 -31.16 -10.36
C ARG A 131 -21.07 -30.06 -9.33
N THR A 132 -20.11 -29.79 -8.46
CA THR A 132 -20.18 -28.78 -7.42
C THR A 132 -19.00 -27.83 -7.58
N PHE A 133 -19.29 -26.54 -7.54
CA PHE A 133 -18.29 -25.48 -7.46
C PHE A 133 -18.18 -25.04 -6.00
N ASP A 134 -16.96 -24.87 -5.51
CA ASP A 134 -16.67 -24.22 -4.23
C ASP A 134 -15.45 -23.30 -4.34
N LEU A 135 -15.56 -22.14 -3.72
CA LEU A 135 -14.50 -21.16 -3.56
C LEU A 135 -14.46 -20.74 -2.10
N TRP A 136 -13.29 -20.87 -1.46
CA TRP A 136 -13.05 -20.32 -0.13
C TRP A 136 -11.87 -19.36 -0.20
N LEU A 137 -12.00 -18.17 0.40
CA LEU A 137 -10.90 -17.22 0.52
C LEU A 137 -11.07 -16.31 1.72
N GLN A 138 -9.97 -15.73 2.18
CA GLN A 138 -10.00 -14.61 3.11
C GLN A 138 -9.62 -13.34 2.37
N ALA A 139 -10.43 -12.29 2.54
CA ALA A 139 -10.25 -11.01 1.87
C ALA A 139 -10.37 -9.84 2.85
N LYS A 140 -9.63 -8.76 2.58
CA LYS A 140 -9.65 -7.49 3.32
C LYS A 140 -9.71 -6.34 2.33
N PHE A 141 -10.75 -5.52 2.40
CA PHE A 141 -11.00 -4.47 1.41
C PHE A 141 -11.90 -3.35 1.93
N ALA A 142 -11.88 -2.19 1.27
CA ALA A 142 -12.66 -1.01 1.65
C ALA A 142 -13.54 -0.45 0.50
N HIS A 143 -13.26 -0.80 -0.75
CA HIS A 143 -14.03 -0.28 -1.88
C HIS A 143 -15.44 -0.90 -1.95
N PRO A 144 -16.49 -0.10 -2.21
CA PRO A 144 -17.87 -0.59 -2.26
C PRO A 144 -18.23 -1.28 -3.58
N HIS A 145 -17.44 -1.12 -4.65
CA HIS A 145 -17.70 -1.73 -5.96
C HIS A 145 -16.41 -2.25 -6.58
N MET A 146 -16.26 -3.57 -6.75
CA MET A 146 -15.07 -4.16 -7.37
C MET A 146 -15.23 -5.66 -7.62
N SER A 147 -14.50 -6.19 -8.59
CA SER A 147 -14.37 -7.61 -8.89
C SER A 147 -13.33 -8.27 -7.98
N ILE A 148 -13.66 -9.37 -7.30
CA ILE A 148 -12.70 -10.14 -6.49
C ILE A 148 -12.16 -11.33 -7.29
N PHE A 149 -13.03 -12.20 -7.78
CA PHE A 149 -12.68 -13.45 -8.46
C PHE A 149 -13.61 -13.71 -9.63
N ALA A 150 -13.07 -14.15 -10.77
CA ALA A 150 -13.85 -14.62 -11.90
C ALA A 150 -13.29 -15.96 -12.42
N TRP A 151 -14.16 -16.84 -12.90
CA TRP A 151 -13.77 -18.06 -13.59
C TRP A 151 -14.59 -18.18 -14.87
N GLU A 152 -13.92 -17.99 -16.00
CA GLU A 152 -14.54 -17.80 -17.31
C GLU A 152 -14.33 -19.04 -18.19
N SER A 153 -15.30 -19.32 -19.04
CA SER A 153 -15.17 -20.27 -20.15
C SER A 153 -14.17 -19.76 -21.18
N VAL A 154 -13.70 -20.66 -22.05
CA VAL A 154 -12.71 -20.35 -23.10
C VAL A 154 -13.22 -19.30 -24.10
N ASP A 155 -14.54 -19.27 -24.33
CA ASP A 155 -15.21 -18.28 -25.20
C ASP A 155 -15.60 -16.98 -24.46
N SER A 156 -15.33 -16.89 -23.15
CA SER A 156 -15.71 -15.76 -22.28
C SER A 156 -17.21 -15.45 -22.25
N LEU A 157 -18.07 -16.35 -22.71
CA LEU A 157 -19.53 -16.18 -22.73
C LEU A 157 -20.21 -16.66 -21.44
N HIS A 158 -19.51 -17.47 -20.65
CA HIS A 158 -20.03 -18.09 -19.43
C HIS A 158 -19.04 -17.90 -18.30
N TRP A 159 -19.52 -17.55 -17.11
CA TRP A 159 -18.62 -17.28 -15.99
C TRP A 159 -19.25 -17.48 -14.63
N LEU A 160 -18.38 -17.72 -13.66
CA LEU A 160 -18.63 -17.51 -12.24
C LEU A 160 -17.93 -16.22 -11.83
N HIS A 161 -18.63 -15.28 -11.19
CA HIS A 161 -18.06 -14.00 -10.77
C HIS A 161 -18.42 -13.67 -9.32
N LEU A 162 -17.40 -13.51 -8.49
CA LEU A 162 -17.51 -13.01 -7.12
C LEU A 162 -17.06 -11.53 -7.11
N TYR A 163 -17.96 -10.64 -6.73
CA TYR A 163 -17.69 -9.20 -6.71
C TYR A 163 -18.38 -8.51 -5.52
N VAL A 164 -18.03 -7.25 -5.32
CA VAL A 164 -18.63 -6.37 -4.31
C VAL A 164 -19.49 -5.34 -5.00
N GLN A 165 -20.70 -5.12 -4.48
CA GLN A 165 -21.64 -4.11 -4.94
C GLN A 165 -22.31 -3.45 -3.74
N ASP A 166 -22.19 -2.12 -3.63
CA ASP A 166 -22.66 -1.34 -2.48
C ASP A 166 -22.13 -1.88 -1.14
N GLY A 167 -20.89 -2.40 -1.16
CA GLY A 167 -20.23 -3.03 -0.02
C GLY A 167 -20.73 -4.44 0.35
N LYS A 168 -21.75 -4.98 -0.35
CA LYS A 168 -22.22 -6.37 -0.22
C LYS A 168 -21.46 -7.29 -1.15
N ILE A 169 -21.30 -8.56 -0.78
CA ILE A 169 -20.64 -9.56 -1.63
C ILE A 169 -21.71 -10.28 -2.46
N VAL A 170 -21.45 -10.40 -3.76
CA VAL A 170 -22.33 -11.03 -4.74
C VAL A 170 -21.58 -12.17 -5.41
N GLY A 171 -22.17 -13.37 -5.38
CA GLY A 171 -21.76 -14.49 -6.20
C GLY A 171 -22.72 -14.62 -7.38
N GLU A 172 -22.22 -14.50 -8.60
CA GLU A 172 -22.98 -14.56 -9.84
C GLU A 172 -22.53 -15.75 -10.69
N ILE A 173 -23.48 -16.45 -11.29
CA ILE A 173 -23.24 -17.44 -12.34
C ILE A 173 -24.01 -17.01 -13.59
N VAL A 174 -23.29 -16.97 -14.72
CA VAL A 174 -23.86 -16.71 -16.05
C VAL A 174 -23.58 -17.90 -16.95
N ASN A 175 -24.63 -18.51 -17.49
CA ASN A 175 -24.53 -19.63 -18.43
C ASN A 175 -25.70 -19.60 -19.42
N GLY A 176 -25.43 -19.67 -20.72
CA GLY A 176 -26.47 -19.72 -21.76
C GLY A 176 -27.47 -18.53 -21.79
N GLY A 177 -27.10 -17.36 -21.24
CA GLY A 177 -28.00 -16.20 -21.11
C GLY A 177 -28.86 -16.19 -19.84
N GLU A 178 -28.81 -17.25 -19.04
CA GLU A 178 -29.38 -17.28 -17.69
C GLU A 178 -28.37 -16.71 -16.68
N THR A 179 -28.90 -15.94 -15.72
CA THR A 179 -28.11 -15.34 -14.64
C THR A 179 -28.72 -15.71 -13.30
N ALA A 180 -27.89 -16.25 -12.40
CA ALA A 180 -28.26 -16.52 -11.01
C ALA A 180 -27.30 -15.78 -10.07
N GLN A 181 -27.85 -15.13 -9.05
CA GLN A 181 -27.07 -14.33 -8.10
C GLN A 181 -27.48 -14.64 -6.66
N VAL A 182 -26.48 -14.77 -5.80
CA VAL A 182 -26.64 -14.79 -4.34
C VAL A 182 -25.93 -13.57 -3.76
N VAL A 183 -26.65 -12.80 -2.94
CA VAL A 183 -26.17 -11.53 -2.39
C VAL A 183 -26.20 -11.61 -0.87
N THR A 184 -25.16 -11.09 -0.21
CA THR A 184 -25.17 -10.98 1.25
C THR A 184 -26.15 -9.93 1.75
N GLU A 185 -26.76 -10.16 2.90
CA GLU A 185 -27.61 -9.15 3.55
C GLU A 185 -26.80 -7.98 4.15
N SER A 186 -25.62 -8.29 4.68
CA SER A 186 -24.73 -7.34 5.37
C SER A 186 -23.68 -6.74 4.43
N ILE A 187 -23.11 -5.60 4.85
CA ILE A 187 -22.01 -4.89 4.19
C ILE A 187 -20.68 -5.32 4.81
N TYR A 188 -19.64 -5.50 3.99
CA TYR A 188 -18.35 -6.08 4.36
C TYR A 188 -17.12 -5.29 3.85
N ASN A 189 -17.29 -4.04 3.38
CA ASN A 189 -16.17 -3.20 2.93
C ASN A 189 -15.59 -2.34 4.07
N ASP A 190 -15.36 -2.92 5.24
CA ASP A 190 -14.93 -2.21 6.45
C ASP A 190 -13.41 -2.17 6.66
N GLY A 191 -12.63 -2.69 5.71
CA GLY A 191 -11.17 -2.80 5.77
C GLY A 191 -10.67 -3.89 6.73
N ARG A 192 -11.52 -4.83 7.15
CA ARG A 192 -11.15 -5.96 8.02
C ARG A 192 -11.15 -7.29 7.25
N TRP A 193 -10.61 -8.32 7.89
CA TRP A 193 -10.58 -9.66 7.31
C TRP A 193 -11.96 -10.31 7.36
N HIS A 194 -12.43 -10.75 6.21
CA HIS A 194 -13.65 -11.54 6.07
C HIS A 194 -13.33 -12.91 5.47
N SER A 195 -13.95 -13.95 6.02
CA SER A 195 -13.89 -15.32 5.48
C SER A 195 -15.08 -15.57 4.56
N ILE A 196 -14.80 -15.70 3.26
CA ILE A 196 -15.81 -15.84 2.21
C ILE A 196 -15.79 -17.27 1.70
N TYR A 197 -16.94 -17.94 1.74
CA TYR A 197 -17.16 -19.25 1.17
C TYR A 197 -18.35 -19.19 0.21
N TRP A 198 -18.13 -19.57 -1.04
CA TRP A 198 -19.16 -19.60 -2.06
C TRP A 198 -19.24 -21.01 -2.66
N GLU A 199 -20.43 -21.59 -2.65
CA GLU A 199 -20.72 -22.92 -3.15
C GLU A 199 -21.89 -22.85 -4.14
N ALA A 200 -21.84 -23.65 -5.21
CA ALA A 200 -22.92 -23.80 -6.17
C ALA A 200 -23.02 -25.23 -6.69
N ASP A 201 -24.24 -25.76 -6.75
CA ASP A 201 -24.55 -27.07 -7.32
C ASP A 201 -25.81 -26.96 -8.21
N SER A 202 -26.30 -28.10 -8.71
CA SER A 202 -27.51 -28.14 -9.55
C SER A 202 -28.80 -27.68 -8.86
N ARG A 203 -28.80 -27.52 -7.53
CA ARG A 203 -29.98 -27.18 -6.71
C ARG A 203 -29.97 -25.73 -6.23
N GLY A 204 -28.83 -25.04 -6.29
CA GLY A 204 -28.76 -23.64 -5.88
C GLY A 204 -27.34 -23.15 -5.60
N MET A 205 -27.28 -21.98 -4.95
CA MET A 205 -26.02 -21.34 -4.54
C MET A 205 -26.10 -20.97 -3.07
N ARG A 206 -24.96 -21.05 -2.40
CA ARG A 206 -24.79 -20.62 -1.01
C ARG A 206 -23.55 -19.75 -0.87
N LEU A 207 -23.72 -18.59 -0.27
CA LEU A 207 -22.65 -17.68 0.08
C LEU A 207 -22.61 -17.53 1.60
N LYS A 208 -21.46 -17.81 2.20
CA LYS A 208 -21.22 -17.68 3.64
C LYS A 208 -20.11 -16.66 3.86
N VAL A 209 -20.39 -15.63 4.63
CA VAL A 209 -19.41 -14.63 5.04
C VAL A 209 -19.44 -14.51 6.55
N ASP A 210 -18.29 -14.77 7.20
CA ASP A 210 -18.11 -14.72 8.66
C ASP A 210 -19.15 -15.50 9.47
N GLY A 211 -19.58 -16.65 8.96
CA GLY A 211 -20.57 -17.50 9.64
C GLY A 211 -22.02 -17.25 9.21
N LYS A 212 -22.33 -16.11 8.59
CA LYS A 212 -23.68 -15.78 8.11
C LYS A 212 -23.87 -16.29 6.69
N PHE A 213 -25.02 -16.94 6.44
CA PHE A 213 -25.35 -17.54 5.15
C PHE A 213 -26.37 -16.71 4.38
N SER A 214 -26.24 -16.74 3.06
CA SER A 214 -27.25 -16.31 2.09
C SER A 214 -27.33 -17.42 1.04
N GLU A 215 -28.55 -17.84 0.70
CA GLU A 215 -28.77 -18.98 -0.19
C GLU A 215 -29.92 -18.72 -1.14
N ILE A 216 -29.83 -19.33 -2.32
CA ILE A 216 -30.91 -19.36 -3.31
C ILE A 216 -31.13 -20.80 -3.73
N ASN A 217 -32.39 -21.19 -3.88
CA ASN A 217 -32.76 -22.48 -4.47
C ASN A 217 -33.17 -22.24 -5.92
N ALA A 218 -32.39 -22.77 -6.85
CA ALA A 218 -32.60 -22.62 -8.29
C ALA A 218 -32.01 -23.83 -9.01
N THR A 219 -32.64 -24.26 -10.11
CA THR A 219 -32.04 -25.28 -10.98
C THR A 219 -30.94 -24.64 -11.81
N LEU A 220 -29.68 -24.95 -11.49
CA LEU A 220 -28.52 -24.30 -12.10
C LEU A 220 -27.72 -25.27 -12.96
N ILE A 221 -27.23 -24.76 -14.10
CA ILE A 221 -26.24 -25.44 -14.91
C ILE A 221 -24.92 -24.69 -14.74
N LEU A 222 -23.93 -25.33 -14.11
CA LEU A 222 -22.62 -24.71 -13.93
C LEU A 222 -21.92 -24.53 -15.29
N PRO A 223 -21.26 -23.39 -15.53
CA PRO A 223 -20.58 -23.13 -16.78
C PRO A 223 -19.30 -23.98 -16.89
N ASN A 224 -18.89 -24.29 -18.12
CA ASN A 224 -17.62 -24.97 -18.38
C ASN A 224 -16.44 -23.99 -18.24
N ALA A 225 -16.16 -23.59 -17.00
CA ALA A 225 -15.14 -22.59 -16.69
C ALA A 225 -13.72 -23.19 -16.79
N HIS A 226 -12.79 -22.40 -17.31
CA HIS A 226 -11.43 -22.83 -17.61
C HIS A 226 -10.35 -21.87 -17.11
N GLN A 227 -10.53 -20.56 -17.24
CA GLN A 227 -9.54 -19.57 -16.82
C GLN A 227 -10.03 -18.80 -15.61
N TRP A 228 -9.34 -18.94 -14.48
CA TRP A 228 -9.65 -18.19 -13.28
C TRP A 228 -8.79 -16.92 -13.19
N THR A 229 -9.37 -15.88 -12.60
CA THR A 229 -8.79 -14.56 -12.40
C THR A 229 -9.11 -14.06 -11.01
N ILE A 230 -8.12 -13.54 -10.28
CA ILE A 230 -8.32 -12.77 -9.03
C ILE A 230 -7.91 -11.32 -9.34
N GLY A 231 -8.78 -10.36 -9.03
CA GLY A 231 -8.58 -8.95 -9.33
C GLY A 231 -9.38 -8.46 -10.54
N SER A 232 -8.74 -7.65 -11.39
CA SER A 232 -9.39 -7.04 -12.56
C SER A 232 -9.74 -8.05 -13.64
N ARG A 233 -10.97 -8.03 -14.14
CA ARG A 233 -11.36 -8.84 -15.33
C ARG A 233 -10.92 -8.18 -16.64
N THR A 234 -10.94 -6.85 -16.69
CA THR A 234 -10.75 -6.05 -17.92
C THR A 234 -9.39 -5.37 -18.03
N GLU A 235 -8.60 -5.37 -16.95
CA GLU A 235 -7.31 -4.66 -16.82
C GLU A 235 -7.40 -3.14 -17.04
N ARG A 236 -8.63 -2.61 -17.05
CA ARG A 236 -8.94 -1.20 -17.31
C ARG A 236 -10.23 -0.80 -16.61
N GLY A 237 -10.41 0.50 -16.40
CA GLY A 237 -11.63 1.06 -15.83
C GLY A 237 -11.72 0.94 -14.32
N LEU A 238 -10.62 0.57 -13.64
CA LEU A 238 -10.55 0.47 -12.19
C LEU A 238 -11.65 -0.43 -11.60
N SER A 239 -12.04 -1.52 -12.27
CA SER A 239 -13.11 -2.41 -11.77
C SER A 239 -12.60 -3.56 -10.90
N GLY A 240 -11.29 -3.78 -10.84
CA GLY A 240 -10.69 -4.90 -10.12
C GLY A 240 -10.55 -4.68 -8.62
N TYR A 241 -10.09 -5.74 -7.96
CA TYR A 241 -9.87 -5.80 -6.52
C TYR A 241 -8.77 -4.83 -6.08
N ALA A 242 -9.04 -4.09 -5.02
CA ALA A 242 -8.02 -3.39 -4.24
C ALA A 242 -8.18 -3.78 -2.78
N GLY A 243 -7.17 -4.47 -2.25
CA GLY A 243 -7.26 -5.14 -0.98
C GLY A 243 -6.24 -6.24 -0.84
N VAL A 244 -6.40 -7.05 0.19
CA VAL A 244 -5.49 -8.16 0.52
C VAL A 244 -6.26 -9.46 0.48
N VAL A 245 -5.70 -10.49 -0.12
CA VAL A 245 -6.31 -11.83 -0.20
C VAL A 245 -5.33 -12.89 0.29
N ARG A 246 -5.84 -13.92 0.96
CA ARG A 246 -5.06 -15.10 1.36
C ARG A 246 -5.92 -16.35 1.44
N SER A 247 -5.25 -17.49 1.56
CA SER A 247 -5.87 -18.79 1.82
C SER A 247 -6.95 -19.17 0.79
N VAL A 248 -6.69 -18.90 -0.48
CA VAL A 248 -7.64 -19.19 -1.56
C VAL A 248 -7.66 -20.68 -1.86
N HIS A 249 -8.83 -21.29 -1.77
CA HIS A 249 -9.10 -22.66 -2.17
C HIS A 249 -10.16 -22.66 -3.28
N LEU A 250 -9.85 -23.30 -4.38
CA LEU A 250 -10.74 -23.45 -5.53
C LEU A 250 -11.02 -24.94 -5.73
N CYS A 251 -12.29 -25.33 -5.58
CA CYS A 251 -12.74 -26.71 -5.67
C CYS A 251 -11.90 -27.67 -4.82
N GLY A 252 -11.77 -27.36 -3.52
CA GLY A 252 -10.98 -28.13 -2.55
C GLY A 252 -9.45 -28.08 -2.69
N GLU A 253 -8.89 -27.47 -3.73
CA GLU A 253 -7.44 -27.33 -3.93
C GLU A 253 -6.96 -25.94 -3.51
N GLU A 254 -5.85 -25.89 -2.80
CA GLU A 254 -5.24 -24.66 -2.31
C GLU A 254 -4.40 -23.97 -3.41
N LEU A 255 -4.66 -22.68 -3.66
CA LEU A 255 -3.88 -21.87 -4.59
C LEU A 255 -2.73 -21.17 -3.85
N THR A 256 -1.49 -21.46 -4.23
CA THR A 256 -0.29 -20.81 -3.67
C THR A 256 -0.09 -19.42 -4.29
N LEU A 257 -0.91 -18.46 -3.86
CA LEU A 257 -0.95 -17.11 -4.45
C LEU A 257 0.41 -16.42 -4.51
N SER A 258 1.24 -16.54 -3.47
CA SER A 258 2.55 -15.89 -3.44
C SER A 258 3.50 -16.40 -4.53
N THR A 259 3.40 -17.67 -4.92
CA THR A 259 4.20 -18.22 -6.03
C THR A 259 3.72 -17.67 -7.38
N ILE A 260 2.41 -17.46 -7.53
CA ILE A 260 1.80 -16.90 -8.74
C ILE A 260 2.14 -15.40 -8.84
N ALA A 261 1.99 -14.67 -7.72
CA ALA A 261 2.25 -13.23 -7.62
C ALA A 261 3.69 -12.84 -7.92
N ARG A 262 4.68 -13.71 -7.69
CA ARG A 262 6.10 -13.44 -8.04
C ARG A 262 6.30 -13.08 -9.51
N LYS A 263 5.43 -13.53 -10.42
CA LYS A 263 5.52 -13.18 -11.85
C LYS A 263 5.09 -11.73 -12.14
N ASP A 264 4.24 -11.16 -11.28
CA ASP A 264 3.59 -9.85 -11.48
C ASP A 264 3.87 -8.87 -10.33
N TYR A 265 4.93 -9.12 -9.55
CA TYR A 265 5.24 -8.38 -8.32
C TYR A 265 5.40 -6.86 -8.56
N ASP A 266 6.01 -6.46 -9.68
CA ASP A 266 6.28 -5.05 -9.99
C ASP A 266 5.12 -4.32 -10.69
N LYS A 267 3.95 -4.94 -10.80
CA LYS A 267 2.79 -4.36 -11.50
C LYS A 267 1.70 -3.83 -10.57
N GLY A 268 1.93 -3.77 -9.26
CA GLY A 268 0.90 -3.43 -8.28
C GLY A 268 0.28 -4.64 -7.58
N ILE A 269 1.00 -5.76 -7.57
CA ILE A 269 0.67 -6.95 -6.79
C ILE A 269 1.85 -7.21 -5.84
N HIS A 270 1.64 -7.15 -4.54
CA HIS A 270 2.72 -7.31 -3.56
C HIS A 270 2.47 -8.52 -2.67
N ILE A 271 3.53 -9.25 -2.33
CA ILE A 271 3.46 -10.33 -1.36
C ILE A 271 3.49 -9.73 0.04
N GLY A 272 2.54 -10.10 0.90
CA GLY A 272 2.35 -9.54 2.24
C GLY A 272 1.01 -8.83 2.41
N ASP A 273 0.76 -8.31 3.61
CA ASP A 273 -0.28 -7.30 3.88
C ASP A 273 0.45 -5.97 3.96
N GLU A 274 0.81 -5.45 2.79
CA GLU A 274 1.35 -4.10 2.69
C GLU A 274 0.21 -3.12 2.41
N GLY A 275 0.06 -2.13 3.29
CA GLY A 275 -0.77 -0.96 3.00
C GLY A 275 -0.10 -0.03 1.97
N TYR A 276 -0.78 1.00 1.51
CA TYR A 276 -0.22 2.07 0.68
C TYR A 276 0.54 3.13 1.49
N CYS A 277 0.19 3.33 2.77
CA CYS A 277 0.78 4.40 3.57
C CYS A 277 2.29 4.21 3.81
N ARG A 278 3.07 5.25 3.56
CA ARG A 278 4.52 5.33 3.78
C ARG A 278 4.88 6.65 4.45
N GLU A 279 6.03 6.68 5.15
CA GLU A 279 6.52 7.91 5.78
C GLU A 279 6.69 9.03 4.73
N GLY A 280 6.30 10.26 5.08
CA GLY A 280 6.42 11.43 4.22
C GLY A 280 5.30 11.64 3.17
N LEU A 281 4.37 10.69 3.00
CA LEU A 281 3.22 10.88 2.10
C LEU A 281 2.27 11.99 2.57
N CYS A 282 2.08 12.09 3.88
CA CYS A 282 1.33 13.14 4.55
C CYS A 282 2.28 14.07 5.29
N LYS A 283 2.22 15.37 4.99
CA LYS A 283 3.09 16.39 5.58
C LYS A 283 2.49 16.94 6.87
N ASN A 284 3.30 17.69 7.61
CA ASN A 284 2.86 18.51 8.73
C ASN A 284 2.02 17.79 9.81
N GLY A 285 2.35 16.52 10.08
CA GLY A 285 1.64 15.71 11.09
C GLY A 285 0.26 15.22 10.66
N GLY A 286 -0.07 15.28 9.36
CA GLY A 286 -1.30 14.68 8.83
C GLY A 286 -1.26 13.15 8.96
N ALA A 287 -2.41 12.55 9.32
CA ALA A 287 -2.50 11.10 9.46
C ALA A 287 -2.73 10.46 8.08
N CYS A 288 -1.89 9.50 7.71
CA CYS A 288 -2.08 8.74 6.47
C CYS A 288 -3.18 7.69 6.66
N ILE A 289 -4.17 7.72 5.79
CA ILE A 289 -5.28 6.76 5.73
C ILE A 289 -5.10 5.91 4.48
N ASP A 290 -5.02 4.60 4.68
CA ASP A 290 -4.85 3.61 3.63
C ASP A 290 -6.11 3.40 2.80
N LYS A 291 -5.98 3.25 1.48
CA LYS A 291 -7.06 2.88 0.57
C LYS A 291 -6.78 1.63 -0.27
N TYR A 292 -5.71 0.89 0.03
CA TYR A 292 -5.17 -0.24 -0.76
C TYR A 292 -4.67 0.12 -2.15
N ASP A 293 -5.47 0.81 -2.97
CA ASP A 293 -5.07 1.37 -4.27
C ASP A 293 -4.58 2.81 -4.22
N GLY A 294 -4.31 3.31 -3.02
CA GLY A 294 -3.87 4.67 -2.79
C GLY A 294 -3.89 5.04 -1.32
N TYR A 295 -3.76 6.34 -1.07
CA TYR A 295 -3.82 6.91 0.26
C TYR A 295 -4.65 8.20 0.27
N SER A 296 -5.00 8.65 1.46
CA SER A 296 -5.45 10.01 1.70
C SER A 296 -4.87 10.53 3.00
N CYS A 297 -4.63 11.83 3.10
CA CYS A 297 -4.17 12.44 4.33
C CYS A 297 -5.32 13.11 5.08
N ASP A 298 -5.51 12.70 6.33
CA ASP A 298 -6.37 13.40 7.27
C ASP A 298 -5.60 14.55 7.93
N CYS A 299 -5.92 15.76 7.47
CA CYS A 299 -5.37 17.00 8.02
C CYS A 299 -6.29 17.63 9.09
N THR A 300 -7.38 16.99 9.50
CA THR A 300 -8.40 17.60 10.38
C THR A 300 -7.83 18.07 11.72
N GLN A 301 -6.86 17.31 12.25
CA GLN A 301 -6.16 17.61 13.51
C GLN A 301 -4.93 18.52 13.32
N THR A 302 -4.81 19.20 12.18
CA THR A 302 -3.70 20.11 11.90
C THR A 302 -4.20 21.46 11.35
N PRO A 303 -3.42 22.55 11.51
CA PRO A 303 -3.76 23.83 10.89
C PRO A 303 -3.55 23.85 9.38
N PHE A 304 -3.23 22.70 8.76
CA PHE A 304 -2.95 22.56 7.34
C PHE A 304 -4.11 21.85 6.61
N GLY A 305 -4.06 21.86 5.28
CA GLY A 305 -5.02 21.19 4.41
C GLY A 305 -4.41 20.78 3.07
N GLY A 306 -5.28 20.51 2.09
CA GLY A 306 -4.86 19.92 0.82
C GLY A 306 -4.76 18.39 0.91
N ASN A 307 -4.44 17.74 -0.21
CA ASN A 307 -4.43 16.28 -0.31
C ASN A 307 -3.28 15.62 0.48
N ASP A 308 -2.17 16.35 0.66
CA ASP A 308 -0.96 15.91 1.37
C ASP A 308 -0.73 16.68 2.68
N CYS A 309 -1.71 17.47 3.15
CA CYS A 309 -1.56 18.39 4.28
C CYS A 309 -0.46 19.46 4.11
N GLY A 310 -0.08 19.79 2.87
CA GLY A 310 0.91 20.83 2.56
C GLY A 310 0.35 22.25 2.46
N LYS A 311 -0.98 22.43 2.35
CA LYS A 311 -1.60 23.76 2.21
C LYS A 311 -1.71 24.44 3.57
N GLU A 312 -0.97 25.53 3.74
CA GLU A 312 -1.04 26.36 4.95
C GLU A 312 -2.20 27.38 4.84
N TYR A 313 -3.01 27.48 5.91
CA TYR A 313 -4.03 28.54 6.03
C TYR A 313 -3.42 29.74 6.74
N SER A 314 -3.45 30.90 6.09
CA SER A 314 -2.92 32.15 6.62
C SER A 314 -3.82 33.36 6.32
N MET A 315 -3.50 34.48 6.95
CA MET A 315 -4.12 35.77 6.71
C MET A 315 -3.11 36.91 6.86
N PHE A 316 -3.28 37.95 6.05
CA PHE A 316 -2.63 39.24 6.27
C PHE A 316 -3.55 40.15 7.09
N VAL A 317 -2.98 40.72 8.15
CA VAL A 317 -3.66 41.58 9.12
C VAL A 317 -3.07 42.98 9.02
N PRO A 318 -3.80 43.96 8.45
CA PRO A 318 -3.36 45.35 8.45
C PRO A 318 -3.64 46.02 9.80
N ALA A 319 -2.86 47.06 10.11
CA ALA A 319 -3.09 47.93 11.25
C ALA A 319 -4.53 48.46 11.30
N GLY A 320 -5.07 48.60 12.50
CA GLY A 320 -6.46 48.98 12.79
C GLY A 320 -7.47 47.82 12.73
N SER A 321 -7.04 46.61 12.39
CA SER A 321 -7.89 45.42 12.40
C SER A 321 -8.09 44.85 13.81
N SER A 322 -9.09 43.99 13.97
CA SER A 322 -9.34 43.27 15.23
C SER A 322 -9.70 41.82 14.94
N LEU A 323 -9.13 40.90 15.72
CA LEU A 323 -9.35 39.46 15.59
C LEU A 323 -9.62 38.88 17.00
N GLN A 324 -10.73 38.16 17.18
CA GLN A 324 -11.09 37.62 18.49
C GLN A 324 -12.00 36.40 18.41
N ILE A 325 -11.93 35.55 19.43
CA ILE A 325 -12.92 34.52 19.75
C ILE A 325 -13.57 34.98 21.07
N PRO A 326 -14.77 35.57 21.02
CA PRO A 326 -15.42 36.15 22.20
C PRO A 326 -15.91 35.09 23.20
N TRP A 327 -16.07 33.85 22.75
CA TRP A 327 -16.39 32.68 23.57
C TRP A 327 -15.92 31.43 22.85
N GLN A 328 -14.92 30.74 23.41
CA GLN A 328 -14.43 29.47 22.88
C GLN A 328 -15.50 28.39 22.96
N ASN A 329 -15.66 27.60 21.89
CA ASN A 329 -16.58 26.47 21.90
C ASN A 329 -16.11 25.42 22.94
N PRO A 330 -16.95 24.99 23.90
CA PRO A 330 -16.59 23.95 24.86
C PRO A 330 -16.13 22.63 24.23
N ALA A 331 -16.60 22.30 23.02
CA ALA A 331 -16.14 21.12 22.29
C ALA A 331 -14.68 21.20 21.78
N HIS A 332 -14.08 22.40 21.86
CA HIS A 332 -12.73 22.67 21.36
C HIS A 332 -11.75 23.11 22.46
N THR A 333 -12.09 22.91 23.74
CA THR A 333 -11.20 23.23 24.86
C THR A 333 -10.05 22.24 24.95
N ASN A 334 -8.82 22.75 24.97
CA ASN A 334 -7.59 22.02 25.22
C ASN A 334 -6.57 23.04 25.73
N ASN A 335 -5.56 22.59 26.48
CA ASN A 335 -4.56 23.44 27.12
C ASN A 335 -3.40 23.82 26.19
N CYS A 336 -3.40 23.32 24.95
CA CYS A 336 -2.40 23.63 23.94
C CYS A 336 -2.95 24.60 22.89
N HIS A 337 -2.15 25.61 22.58
CA HIS A 337 -2.46 26.66 21.62
C HIS A 337 -1.22 26.96 20.78
N ARG A 338 -1.42 27.55 19.60
CA ARG A 338 -0.34 27.88 18.67
C ARG A 338 -0.72 29.09 17.84
N ILE A 339 0.27 29.92 17.51
CA ILE A 339 0.13 31.00 16.53
C ILE A 339 1.48 31.23 15.87
N ALA A 340 1.49 31.26 14.54
CA ALA A 340 2.65 31.71 13.80
C ALA A 340 2.42 33.16 13.33
N ILE A 341 3.41 34.03 13.54
CA ILE A 341 3.36 35.44 13.17
C ILE A 341 4.60 35.90 12.40
N GLN A 342 4.41 36.82 11.47
CA GLN A 342 5.45 37.51 10.71
C GLN A 342 5.14 38.99 10.77
N THR A 343 6.00 39.79 11.39
CA THR A 343 5.73 41.22 11.59
C THR A 343 7.02 42.02 11.72
N MET A 344 6.93 43.33 11.51
CA MET A 344 7.95 44.32 11.89
C MET A 344 7.48 45.21 13.04
N ALA A 345 6.29 44.96 13.59
CA ALA A 345 5.71 45.78 14.65
C ALA A 345 6.38 45.46 16.00
N ASN A 346 6.83 46.50 16.69
CA ASN A 346 7.33 46.42 18.06
C ASN A 346 6.28 46.93 19.04
N ASN A 347 6.37 46.50 20.31
CA ASN A 347 5.48 46.93 21.38
C ASN A 347 3.99 46.66 21.09
N VAL A 348 3.68 45.43 20.67
CA VAL A 348 2.32 44.99 20.31
C VAL A 348 1.95 43.69 21.02
N SER A 349 0.70 43.56 21.47
CA SER A 349 0.17 42.28 21.96
C SER A 349 -0.17 41.34 20.80
N ILE A 350 0.26 40.08 20.90
CA ILE A 350 -0.02 39.02 19.92
C ILE A 350 -1.24 38.22 20.35
N VAL A 351 -1.27 37.78 21.62
CA VAL A 351 -2.38 37.00 22.19
C VAL A 351 -2.72 37.56 23.55
N ARG A 352 -4.00 37.87 23.75
CA ARG A 352 -4.56 38.17 25.07
C ARG A 352 -5.71 37.21 25.34
N SER A 353 -5.73 36.62 26.53
CA SER A 353 -6.84 35.79 26.97
C SER A 353 -7.30 36.16 28.37
N LYS A 354 -8.58 35.96 28.62
CA LYS A 354 -9.17 36.14 29.95
C LYS A 354 -10.18 35.02 30.23
N ALA A 355 -10.35 34.69 31.49
CA ALA A 355 -11.48 33.90 31.95
C ALA A 355 -12.72 34.79 32.10
N LEU A 356 -13.89 34.34 31.64
CA LEU A 356 -15.12 35.12 31.81
C LEU A 356 -15.65 35.16 33.24
N PHE A 357 -15.28 34.17 34.05
CA PHE A 357 -15.78 33.99 35.41
C PHE A 357 -14.64 34.03 36.45
N ALA A 358 -13.45 34.49 36.07
CA ALA A 358 -12.32 34.68 36.97
C ALA A 358 -11.45 35.84 36.47
N ASP A 359 -10.65 36.43 37.36
CA ASP A 359 -9.76 37.54 37.04
C ASP A 359 -8.43 37.08 36.40
N SER A 360 -8.34 35.81 36.00
CA SER A 360 -7.17 35.25 35.33
C SER A 360 -6.96 35.94 33.97
N THR A 361 -5.73 36.37 33.71
CA THR A 361 -5.35 37.04 32.45
C THR A 361 -4.08 36.45 31.86
N PHE A 362 -4.04 36.38 30.53
CA PHE A 362 -2.89 35.94 29.75
C PHE A 362 -2.56 37.04 28.74
N ASN A 363 -1.29 37.45 28.66
CA ASN A 363 -0.82 38.39 27.66
C ASN A 363 0.55 37.96 27.13
N MET A 364 0.60 37.74 25.82
CA MET A 364 1.81 37.45 25.07
C MET A 364 2.01 38.57 24.05
N SER A 365 3.18 39.19 24.07
CA SER A 365 3.46 40.43 23.34
C SER A 365 4.89 40.47 22.79
N VAL A 366 5.11 41.31 21.77
CA VAL A 366 6.43 41.71 21.30
C VAL A 366 6.80 43.00 22.01
N ASN A 367 7.93 43.06 22.71
CA ASN A 367 8.37 44.25 23.42
C ASN A 367 8.98 45.31 22.48
N LEU A 368 9.47 46.42 23.04
CA LEU A 368 10.10 47.50 22.26
C LEU A 368 11.37 47.06 21.50
N ALA A 369 12.06 46.03 21.99
CA ALA A 369 13.27 45.47 21.40
C ALA A 369 13.00 44.34 20.40
N GLY A 370 11.72 43.99 20.13
CA GLY A 370 11.36 42.92 19.21
C GLY A 370 11.28 41.52 19.85
N HIS A 371 11.52 41.41 21.15
CA HIS A 371 11.55 40.13 21.86
C HIS A 371 10.20 39.72 22.42
N LEU A 372 9.98 38.41 22.58
CA LEU A 372 8.76 37.83 23.15
C LEU A 372 8.70 38.10 24.66
N SER A 373 7.61 38.71 25.11
CA SER A 373 7.32 38.93 26.53
C SER A 373 5.97 38.30 26.91
N LEU A 374 6.00 37.47 27.95
CA LEU A 374 4.86 36.73 28.47
C LEU A 374 4.53 37.22 29.88
N SER A 375 3.24 37.45 30.14
CA SER A 375 2.69 37.75 31.45
C SER A 375 1.39 36.98 31.66
N VAL A 376 1.34 36.14 32.69
CA VAL A 376 0.15 35.36 33.06
C VAL A 376 -0.18 35.61 34.53
N TYR A 377 -1.43 35.96 34.81
CA TYR A 377 -1.98 36.12 36.14
C TYR A 377 -3.07 35.09 36.37
N ASP A 378 -3.02 34.40 37.50
CA ASP A 378 -3.96 33.34 37.88
C ASP A 378 -5.32 33.88 38.35
N GLY A 379 -5.45 35.19 38.61
CA GLY A 379 -6.65 35.81 39.16
C GLY A 379 -6.67 35.90 40.69
N PHE A 380 -5.60 35.42 41.35
CA PHE A 380 -5.46 35.42 42.80
C PHE A 380 -4.10 36.01 43.20
N PHE A 381 -3.06 35.18 43.28
CA PHE A 381 -1.78 35.54 43.91
C PHE A 381 -0.60 35.46 42.95
N PHE A 382 -0.59 34.49 42.02
CA PHE A 382 0.58 34.21 41.21
C PHE A 382 0.56 34.97 39.89
N THR A 383 1.61 35.75 39.67
CA THR A 383 1.89 36.42 38.39
C THR A 383 3.20 35.88 37.82
N HIS A 384 3.11 35.15 36.71
CA HIS A 384 4.27 34.63 35.98
C HIS A 384 4.65 35.62 34.88
N LYS A 385 5.91 36.08 34.87
CA LYS A 385 6.44 36.98 33.84
C LYS A 385 7.80 36.51 33.38
N ASN A 386 8.01 36.46 32.07
CA ASN A 386 9.32 36.20 31.48
C ASN A 386 9.44 36.91 30.12
N THR A 387 10.66 37.22 29.71
CA THR A 387 10.97 37.78 28.40
C THR A 387 12.09 36.97 27.77
N GLU A 388 11.79 36.33 26.65
CA GLU A 388 12.74 35.54 25.87
C GLU A 388 13.53 36.45 24.93
N LYS A 389 14.86 36.45 25.04
CA LYS A 389 15.75 37.33 24.26
C LYS A 389 16.44 36.63 23.10
N ARG A 390 16.35 35.30 22.99
CA ARG A 390 16.99 34.54 21.90
C ARG A 390 16.40 34.83 20.53
N TRP A 391 15.11 35.15 20.47
CA TRP A 391 14.37 35.32 19.23
C TRP A 391 13.91 36.78 19.08
N ASN A 392 14.05 37.33 17.88
CA ASN A 392 13.52 38.64 17.52
C ASN A 392 12.29 38.45 16.63
N LEU A 393 11.09 38.58 17.19
CA LEU A 393 9.83 38.31 16.49
C LEU A 393 9.40 39.46 15.55
N SER A 394 10.15 40.58 15.53
CA SER A 394 9.90 41.73 14.65
C SER A 394 10.87 41.85 13.47
N ASP A 395 11.52 40.75 13.10
CA ASP A 395 12.49 40.66 12.01
C ASP A 395 11.84 40.42 10.63
N ASN A 396 10.51 40.42 10.54
CA ASN A 396 9.73 40.10 9.35
C ASN A 396 9.90 38.65 8.84
N ILE A 397 10.30 37.71 9.71
CA ILE A 397 10.32 36.27 9.44
C ILE A 397 9.12 35.62 10.15
N MET A 398 8.62 34.52 9.58
CA MET A 398 7.54 33.74 10.16
C MET A 398 8.06 32.95 11.37
N HIS A 399 7.67 33.36 12.57
CA HIS A 399 7.95 32.66 13.82
C HIS A 399 6.73 31.91 14.31
N ASP A 400 6.91 30.65 14.68
CA ASP A 400 5.86 29.77 15.18
C ASP A 400 5.94 29.62 16.70
N VAL A 401 4.95 30.18 17.40
CA VAL A 401 4.88 30.14 18.86
C VAL A 401 3.81 29.17 19.30
N ALA A 402 4.22 28.08 19.96
CA ALA A 402 3.31 27.10 20.53
C ALA A 402 3.43 27.12 22.06
N PHE A 403 2.31 26.98 22.76
CA PHE A 403 2.30 26.96 24.22
C PHE A 403 1.23 26.01 24.76
N CYS A 404 1.59 25.30 25.82
CA CYS A 404 0.78 24.29 26.47
C CYS A 404 0.90 24.40 27.99
N ALA A 405 -0.21 24.18 28.69
CA ALA A 405 -0.20 23.99 30.14
C ALA A 405 -0.61 22.56 30.51
N SER A 406 0.15 21.96 31.42
CA SER A 406 -0.27 20.79 32.19
C SER A 406 -0.83 21.25 33.54
N GLU A 407 -1.16 20.33 34.44
CA GLU A 407 -1.55 20.70 35.81
C GLU A 407 -0.39 21.27 36.62
N THR A 408 0.86 20.90 36.28
CA THR A 408 2.08 21.18 37.07
C THR A 408 3.11 22.06 36.36
N SER A 409 2.89 22.39 35.08
CA SER A 409 3.84 23.18 34.30
C SER A 409 3.21 23.89 33.12
N PHE A 410 3.87 24.96 32.69
CA PHE A 410 3.60 25.67 31.44
C PHE A 410 4.84 25.63 30.56
N ASN A 411 4.66 25.28 29.29
CA ASN A 411 5.70 25.18 28.29
C ASN A 411 5.36 26.06 27.10
N LEU A 412 6.32 26.84 26.63
CA LEU A 412 6.24 27.60 25.39
C LEU A 412 7.47 27.30 24.54
N THR A 413 7.24 27.04 23.26
CA THR A 413 8.27 26.86 22.24
C THR A 413 8.18 27.95 21.19
N VAL A 414 9.33 28.30 20.62
CA VAL A 414 9.44 29.21 19.46
C VAL A 414 10.18 28.44 18.38
N ASP A 415 9.57 28.33 17.20
CA ASP A 415 10.09 27.59 16.04
C ASP A 415 10.43 26.13 16.34
N GLY A 416 9.67 25.52 17.26
CA GLY A 416 9.87 24.13 17.71
C GLY A 416 10.89 23.98 18.84
N GLU A 417 11.67 25.02 19.15
CA GLU A 417 12.67 25.01 20.22
C GLU A 417 12.09 25.43 21.57
N PRO A 418 12.41 24.72 22.68
CA PRO A 418 11.98 25.12 24.03
C PRO A 418 12.41 26.54 24.38
N SER A 419 11.46 27.36 24.84
CA SER A 419 11.67 28.77 25.21
C SER A 419 11.37 29.09 26.66
N ILE A 420 10.10 29.24 27.02
CA ILE A 420 9.71 29.61 28.38
C ILE A 420 9.12 28.37 29.05
N HIS A 421 9.62 28.09 30.25
CA HIS A 421 9.12 27.03 31.12
C HIS A 421 8.81 27.60 32.49
N PHE A 422 7.66 27.24 33.04
CA PHE A 422 7.30 27.52 34.43
C PHE A 422 6.79 26.24 35.10
N GLU A 423 7.29 25.96 36.29
CA GLU A 423 6.74 24.93 37.18
C GLU A 423 5.73 25.56 38.14
N GLY A 424 4.69 24.82 38.52
CA GLY A 424 3.70 25.26 39.49
C GLY A 424 2.29 24.77 39.16
N ASN A 425 1.29 25.23 39.89
CA ASN A 425 -0.10 24.85 39.62
C ASN A 425 -0.66 25.66 38.44
N TRP A 426 -0.98 24.99 37.34
CA TRP A 426 -1.53 25.57 36.11
C TRP A 426 -2.96 25.10 35.79
N THR A 427 -3.66 24.48 36.76
CA THR A 427 -5.05 24.00 36.60
C THR A 427 -6.06 25.06 36.19
N PHE A 428 -5.77 26.36 36.43
CA PHE A 428 -6.60 27.48 36.01
C PHE A 428 -6.52 27.78 34.51
N PHE A 429 -5.53 27.26 33.80
CA PHE A 429 -5.26 27.61 32.39
C PHE A 429 -6.43 27.26 31.46
N GLN A 430 -7.15 26.17 31.75
CA GLN A 430 -8.34 25.77 31.01
C GLN A 430 -9.52 26.76 31.13
N ASN A 431 -9.49 27.70 32.09
CA ASN A 431 -10.54 28.69 32.29
C ASN A 431 -10.48 29.83 31.26
N PHE A 432 -9.36 29.97 30.54
CA PHE A 432 -9.20 30.96 29.47
C PHE A 432 -10.13 30.64 28.30
N ASN A 433 -11.17 31.45 28.11
CA ASN A 433 -12.22 31.19 27.13
C ASN A 433 -12.56 32.39 26.23
N VAL A 434 -11.96 33.55 26.46
CA VAL A 434 -12.06 34.73 25.58
C VAL A 434 -10.69 35.05 25.04
N TRP A 435 -10.51 34.87 23.74
CA TRP A 435 -9.24 35.07 23.07
C TRP A 435 -9.29 36.31 22.19
N THR A 436 -8.36 37.24 22.38
CA THR A 436 -8.13 38.37 21.49
C THR A 436 -6.76 38.23 20.87
N PHE A 437 -6.70 38.27 19.55
CA PHE A 437 -5.48 38.13 18.78
C PHE A 437 -5.14 39.47 18.17
N LEU A 438 -3.87 39.83 18.27
CA LEU A 438 -3.23 40.96 17.60
C LEU A 438 -3.83 42.31 18.05
N ASP A 439 -2.97 43.18 18.56
CA ASP A 439 -3.40 44.52 18.91
C ASP A 439 -3.70 45.37 17.67
N LYS A 440 -4.39 46.50 17.83
CA LYS A 440 -4.72 47.41 16.71
C LYS A 440 -3.48 47.92 15.98
N ASN A 441 -2.34 48.00 16.65
CA ASN A 441 -1.08 48.44 16.06
C ASN A 441 -0.30 47.31 15.38
N TYR A 442 -0.75 46.05 15.51
CA TYR A 442 -0.15 44.94 14.79
C TYR A 442 -0.40 45.08 13.30
N THR A 443 0.65 44.88 12.51
CA THR A 443 0.53 44.66 11.07
C THR A 443 1.44 43.51 10.69
N GLY A 444 0.95 42.59 9.86
CA GLY A 444 1.74 41.42 9.50
C GLY A 444 0.90 40.23 9.08
N CYS A 445 1.55 39.09 9.08
CA CYS A 445 1.03 37.83 8.61
C CYS A 445 0.83 36.84 9.75
N VAL A 446 -0.30 36.14 9.74
CA VAL A 446 -0.64 35.13 10.74
C VAL A 446 -1.00 33.83 10.07
N SER A 447 -0.40 32.74 10.54
CA SER A 447 -0.70 31.37 10.13
C SER A 447 -0.72 30.45 11.35
N ARG A 448 -1.04 29.16 11.13
CA ARG A 448 -0.99 28.09 12.15
C ARG A 448 -1.75 28.38 13.45
N LEU A 449 -2.72 29.29 13.40
CA LEU A 449 -3.52 29.64 14.57
C LEU A 449 -4.33 28.42 15.01
N GLN A 450 -4.07 27.99 16.24
CA GLN A 450 -4.72 26.90 16.93
C GLN A 450 -5.16 27.38 18.30
N VAL A 451 -6.44 27.16 18.62
CA VAL A 451 -7.01 27.47 19.92
C VAL A 451 -7.68 26.22 20.46
N GLY A 452 -6.99 25.58 21.41
CA GLY A 452 -7.35 24.25 21.87
C GLY A 452 -7.28 23.22 20.74
N SER A 453 -8.37 22.51 20.47
CA SER A 453 -8.46 21.58 19.33
C SER A 453 -9.07 22.20 18.07
N SER A 454 -9.31 23.51 18.05
CA SER A 454 -9.83 24.22 16.87
C SER A 454 -8.74 24.92 16.07
N PHE A 455 -8.95 25.02 14.75
CA PHE A 455 -8.09 25.74 13.81
C PHE A 455 -8.86 26.91 13.18
N PRO A 456 -8.86 28.12 13.79
CA PRO A 456 -9.73 29.21 13.39
C PRO A 456 -9.53 29.71 11.95
N LEU A 457 -8.34 29.57 11.35
CA LEU A 457 -8.10 29.98 9.96
C LEU A 457 -8.67 28.98 8.94
N LYS A 458 -8.77 27.70 9.33
CA LYS A 458 -9.30 26.63 8.49
C LYS A 458 -10.82 26.59 8.53
N ASN A 459 -11.42 26.81 9.70
CA ASN A 459 -12.87 26.89 9.86
C ASN A 459 -13.27 28.04 10.81
N PRO A 460 -13.32 29.30 10.30
CA PRO A 460 -13.61 30.48 11.13
C PRO A 460 -14.95 30.41 11.84
N LYS A 461 -15.99 29.87 11.17
CA LYS A 461 -17.34 29.75 11.73
C LYS A 461 -17.38 28.77 12.90
N ALA A 462 -16.82 27.57 12.75
CA ALA A 462 -16.78 26.57 13.83
C ALA A 462 -15.97 27.06 15.05
N ALA A 463 -14.89 27.80 14.80
CA ALA A 463 -14.08 28.41 15.85
C ALA A 463 -14.68 29.68 16.48
N ARG A 464 -15.82 30.17 15.97
CA ARG A 464 -16.46 31.43 16.39
C ARG A 464 -15.52 32.64 16.27
N LEU A 465 -14.64 32.61 15.27
CA LEU A 465 -13.69 33.69 14.99
C LEU A 465 -14.45 34.92 14.47
N LYS A 466 -14.40 36.01 15.22
CA LYS A 466 -14.89 37.33 14.80
C LYS A 466 -13.70 38.19 14.39
N TYR A 467 -13.85 38.88 13.28
CA TYR A 467 -12.83 39.78 12.78
C TYR A 467 -13.45 41.06 12.20
N SER A 468 -12.68 42.13 12.18
CA SER A 468 -13.05 43.41 11.57
C SER A 468 -11.82 44.11 11.01
N GLY A 469 -12.02 45.07 10.12
CA GLY A 469 -10.94 45.73 9.36
C GLY A 469 -10.70 45.07 8.01
N LYS A 470 -9.57 45.39 7.38
CA LYS A 470 -9.23 44.99 6.00
C LYS A 470 -8.41 43.68 5.94
N ILE A 471 -8.72 42.71 6.80
CA ILE A 471 -8.04 41.41 6.86
C ILE A 471 -8.22 40.66 5.54
N ARG A 472 -7.14 40.07 5.03
CA ARG A 472 -7.14 39.28 3.79
C ARG A 472 -6.78 37.83 4.10
N PHE A 473 -7.70 36.90 3.87
CA PHE A 473 -7.45 35.47 4.00
C PHE A 473 -6.73 34.94 2.76
N GLY A 474 -5.79 34.01 2.94
CA GLY A 474 -4.98 33.46 1.85
C GLY A 474 -3.50 33.40 2.22
N SER A 475 -2.67 32.89 1.31
CA SER A 475 -1.23 32.75 1.54
C SER A 475 -0.57 34.10 1.78
N CYS A 476 -0.07 34.31 2.98
CA CYS A 476 1.01 35.24 3.23
C CYS A 476 2.16 34.93 2.28
N SER A 477 2.54 35.86 1.41
CA SER A 477 3.74 35.69 0.60
C SER A 477 4.93 35.53 1.54
N MET A 478 5.70 34.47 1.35
CA MET A 478 6.98 34.24 2.05
C MET A 478 8.04 35.30 1.70
N ASP A 479 7.73 36.19 0.75
CA ASP A 479 8.55 37.36 0.46
C ASP A 479 8.36 38.43 1.55
N ILE A 480 9.48 39.04 1.94
CA ILE A 480 9.56 40.20 2.84
C ILE A 480 8.38 41.14 2.56
N ILE A 481 7.53 41.38 3.57
CA ILE A 481 6.42 42.33 3.49
C ILE A 481 6.99 43.71 3.14
N ASP A 482 7.02 44.07 1.85
CA ASP A 482 7.42 45.40 1.38
C ASP A 482 6.22 46.35 1.50
N ILE A 483 6.30 47.27 2.45
CA ILE A 483 5.25 48.25 2.77
C ILE A 483 5.09 49.29 1.62
N ARG A 484 5.92 49.27 0.57
CA ARG A 484 5.93 50.32 -0.48
C ARG A 484 5.12 50.06 -1.74
N GLN A 485 4.42 48.93 -1.91
CA GLN A 485 3.63 48.73 -3.13
C GLN A 485 2.20 49.26 -3.02
N PRO A 486 1.77 50.23 -3.86
CA PRO A 486 0.39 50.64 -3.93
C PRO A 486 -0.46 49.50 -4.51
N ALA A 487 -1.67 49.38 -3.98
CA ALA A 487 -2.66 48.37 -4.32
C ALA A 487 -2.77 48.15 -5.84
N THR A 488 -2.41 46.96 -6.30
CA THR A 488 -2.89 46.45 -7.58
C THR A 488 -4.38 46.14 -7.47
N ARG A 489 -5.07 46.51 -8.55
CA ARG A 489 -6.51 46.72 -8.70
C ARG A 489 -7.39 45.56 -8.22
N ILE A 490 -8.54 45.92 -7.68
CA ILE A 490 -9.75 45.09 -7.64
C ILE A 490 -10.18 44.87 -9.11
N PRO A 491 -10.42 43.63 -9.58
CA PRO A 491 -11.33 43.42 -10.68
C PRO A 491 -12.75 43.44 -10.11
N ASP A 492 -13.52 44.43 -10.55
CA ASP A 492 -14.96 44.45 -10.41
C ASP A 492 -15.60 43.18 -10.98
N ASP A 493 -16.79 42.92 -10.45
CA ASP A 493 -17.76 41.93 -10.87
C ASP A 493 -18.06 42.01 -12.38
N GLU A 494 -17.47 41.10 -13.17
CA GLU A 494 -17.96 40.73 -14.50
C GLU A 494 -17.83 39.23 -14.72
N GLY A 495 -18.98 38.55 -14.81
CA GLY A 495 -19.18 37.34 -15.61
C GLY A 495 -18.44 36.08 -15.16
N ILE A 496 -19.19 35.04 -14.82
CA ILE A 496 -18.67 33.66 -14.77
C ILE A 496 -18.14 33.30 -16.17
N HIS A 497 -16.84 33.44 -16.37
CA HIS A 497 -16.12 32.74 -17.43
C HIS A 497 -15.42 31.54 -16.80
N ILE A 498 -15.87 30.35 -17.19
CA ILE A 498 -15.20 29.08 -16.88
C ILE A 498 -13.88 29.08 -17.66
N HIS A 499 -12.78 29.47 -17.02
CA HIS A 499 -11.45 29.13 -17.51
C HIS A 499 -11.09 27.73 -17.03
N ALA A 500 -11.31 26.76 -17.91
CA ALA A 500 -10.62 25.48 -17.82
C ALA A 500 -9.12 25.74 -18.00
N ILE A 501 -8.34 25.58 -16.93
CA ILE A 501 -6.88 25.49 -17.04
C ILE A 501 -6.57 24.10 -17.60
N ALA A 502 -6.55 23.99 -18.92
CA ALA A 502 -5.78 22.97 -19.59
C ALA A 502 -4.30 23.29 -19.36
N HIS A 503 -3.53 22.32 -18.87
CA HIS A 503 -2.08 22.46 -18.79
C HIS A 503 -1.52 22.87 -20.15
N ALA A 504 -0.83 24.02 -20.18
CA ALA A 504 -0.03 24.42 -21.32
C ALA A 504 1.10 23.41 -21.50
N LYS A 505 0.90 22.45 -22.41
CA LYS A 505 1.99 21.67 -23.01
C LYS A 505 2.88 22.67 -23.73
N HIS A 506 4.10 22.86 -23.25
CA HIS A 506 5.14 23.54 -24.02
C HIS A 506 5.24 22.87 -25.39
N HIS A 507 4.90 23.61 -26.45
CA HIS A 507 5.16 23.22 -27.83
C HIS A 507 6.67 23.28 -28.05
N ILE A 508 7.39 22.24 -27.63
CA ILE A 508 8.64 21.88 -28.28
C ILE A 508 8.17 21.26 -29.60
N ILE A 509 8.34 22.01 -30.70
CA ILE A 509 8.16 21.48 -32.06
C ILE A 509 9.15 20.33 -32.19
N SER A 510 8.63 19.13 -31.95
CA SER A 510 9.41 17.91 -31.93
C SER A 510 9.85 17.61 -33.35
N VAL A 511 11.16 17.66 -33.57
CA VAL A 511 11.88 17.22 -34.78
C VAL A 511 11.41 15.83 -35.25
N THR A 512 10.77 15.03 -34.36
CA THR A 512 10.17 13.73 -34.66
C THR A 512 8.96 13.78 -35.60
N SER A 513 8.20 14.88 -35.64
CA SER A 513 6.99 14.98 -36.48
C SER A 513 7.34 15.22 -37.96
N ILE A 514 8.41 15.98 -38.19
CA ILE A 514 8.96 16.23 -39.54
C ILE A 514 9.68 14.97 -40.03
N ALA A 515 10.42 14.28 -39.17
CA ALA A 515 11.04 13.00 -39.50
C ALA A 515 9.99 11.92 -39.83
N GLY A 516 8.88 11.86 -39.09
CA GLY A 516 7.78 10.93 -39.36
C GLY A 516 7.11 11.17 -40.71
N LEU A 517 6.87 12.44 -41.08
CA LEU A 517 6.31 12.80 -42.39
C LEU A 517 7.29 12.50 -43.54
N ALA A 518 8.60 12.70 -43.33
CA ALA A 518 9.62 12.36 -44.31
C ALA A 518 9.72 10.84 -44.54
N ILE A 519 9.67 10.04 -43.46
CA ILE A 519 9.70 8.57 -43.54
C ILE A 519 8.43 8.02 -44.20
N ALA A 520 7.25 8.57 -43.86
CA ALA A 520 5.99 8.20 -44.51
C ALA A 520 6.01 8.55 -46.01
N GLY A 521 6.56 9.71 -46.37
CA GLY A 521 6.76 10.11 -47.76
C GLY A 521 7.68 9.16 -48.52
N LEU A 522 8.80 8.74 -47.91
CA LEU A 522 9.75 7.82 -48.52
C LEU A 522 9.13 6.42 -48.74
N LEU A 523 8.35 5.94 -47.76
CA LEU A 523 7.63 4.66 -47.86
C LEU A 523 6.56 4.69 -48.95
N ALA A 524 5.80 5.79 -49.07
CA ALA A 524 4.83 5.96 -50.13
C ALA A 524 5.48 5.99 -51.52
N LEU A 525 6.66 6.62 -51.63
CA LEU A 525 7.42 6.70 -52.89
C LEU A 525 8.01 5.34 -53.28
N LEU A 526 8.51 4.57 -52.31
CA LEU A 526 8.96 3.19 -52.53
C LEU A 526 7.81 2.28 -52.97
N LEU A 527 6.62 2.43 -52.37
CA LEU A 527 5.42 1.69 -52.77
C LEU A 527 4.98 2.07 -54.18
N ALA A 528 5.03 3.35 -54.55
CA ALA A 528 4.72 3.80 -55.90
C ALA A 528 5.73 3.26 -56.93
N VAL A 529 7.02 3.23 -56.61
CA VAL A 529 8.07 2.62 -57.45
C VAL A 529 7.84 1.12 -57.59
N LEU A 530 7.48 0.42 -56.51
CA LEU A 530 7.17 -1.01 -56.54
C LEU A 530 5.95 -1.31 -57.42
N VAL A 531 4.89 -0.49 -57.33
CA VAL A 531 3.69 -0.61 -58.15
C VAL A 531 4.00 -0.31 -59.63
N CYS A 532 4.82 0.70 -59.91
CA CYS A 532 5.29 0.98 -61.27
C CYS A 532 6.18 -0.14 -61.82
N TYR A 533 7.05 -0.72 -60.99
CA TYR A 533 7.89 -1.87 -61.35
C TYR A 533 7.06 -3.13 -61.63
N MET A 534 6.00 -3.36 -60.84
CA MET A 534 5.06 -4.46 -61.06
C MET A 534 4.24 -4.26 -62.33
N ARG A 535 3.86 -3.02 -62.65
CA ARG A 535 3.12 -2.67 -63.89
C ARG A 535 3.99 -2.64 -65.15
N SER A 536 5.31 -2.50 -65.03
CA SER A 536 6.22 -2.45 -66.17
C SER A 536 6.77 -3.82 -66.58
N ARG A 537 6.36 -4.92 -65.94
CA ARG A 537 6.68 -6.26 -66.43
C ARG A 537 5.86 -6.58 -67.69
N PRO A 538 6.50 -6.85 -68.84
CA PRO A 538 5.80 -7.38 -69.99
C PRO A 538 5.31 -8.80 -69.71
N GLU A 539 4.05 -9.06 -70.07
CA GLU A 539 3.43 -10.40 -70.03
C GLU A 539 4.28 -11.41 -70.81
N GLY A 540 4.59 -12.55 -70.21
CA GLY A 540 5.37 -13.58 -70.89
C GLY A 540 5.60 -14.86 -70.10
N VAL A 541 4.80 -15.88 -70.45
CA VAL A 541 5.11 -17.33 -70.47
C VAL A 541 5.20 -18.06 -69.11
N TYR A 542 4.14 -18.80 -68.78
CA TYR A 542 4.19 -19.92 -67.85
C TYR A 542 4.78 -21.15 -68.55
N LYS A 543 5.88 -21.69 -68.02
CA LYS A 543 6.34 -23.06 -68.33
C LYS A 543 5.70 -24.02 -67.33
N THR A 544 4.85 -24.92 -67.80
CA THR A 544 4.40 -26.10 -67.06
C THR A 544 5.50 -27.16 -67.11
N ASN A 545 6.07 -27.51 -65.97
CA ASN A 545 6.91 -28.70 -65.86
C ASN A 545 6.04 -29.87 -65.38
N GLU A 546 5.39 -30.54 -66.32
CA GLU A 546 5.06 -31.96 -66.17
C GLU A 546 6.32 -32.78 -66.47
N GLY A 547 6.65 -33.71 -65.57
CA GLY A 547 7.65 -34.73 -65.82
C GLY A 547 8.58 -34.98 -64.64
N GLU A 548 8.20 -35.92 -63.77
CA GLU A 548 8.94 -37.18 -63.56
C GLU A 548 8.34 -37.96 -62.38
N CYS A 549 7.70 -39.08 -62.71
CA CYS A 549 7.44 -40.17 -61.78
C CYS A 549 8.75 -40.88 -61.42
N SER A 550 8.90 -41.31 -60.17
CA SER A 550 9.27 -42.70 -59.87
C SER A 550 9.10 -43.06 -58.38
N PRO A 551 8.93 -44.37 -58.07
CA PRO A 551 8.02 -44.85 -57.03
C PRO A 551 8.75 -45.58 -55.90
N SER A 552 8.20 -45.59 -54.68
CA SER A 552 8.33 -46.78 -53.83
C SER A 552 7.38 -46.77 -52.62
N ARG A 553 6.54 -47.81 -52.62
CA ARG A 553 6.02 -48.60 -51.50
C ARG A 553 4.75 -48.16 -50.78
N SER A 554 3.73 -48.95 -51.09
CA SER A 554 2.44 -49.16 -50.45
C SER A 554 2.55 -49.89 -49.09
N GLU A 555 1.82 -49.40 -48.10
CA GLU A 555 1.17 -50.26 -47.10
C GLU A 555 -0.35 -50.03 -47.22
N GLU A 556 -1.09 -51.11 -47.45
CA GLU A 556 -2.55 -51.14 -47.42
C GLU A 556 -3.06 -51.03 -45.98
N PRO A 557 -4.18 -50.33 -45.73
CA PRO A 557 -5.09 -50.69 -44.67
C PRO A 557 -6.29 -51.46 -45.24
N LEU A 558 -6.51 -52.62 -44.63
CA LEU A 558 -7.77 -53.35 -44.59
C LEU A 558 -8.94 -52.39 -44.27
N VAL A 559 -10.01 -52.45 -45.06
CA VAL A 559 -11.42 -52.63 -44.65
C VAL A 559 -12.36 -52.17 -45.79
N ASN A 560 -13.13 -53.13 -46.29
CA ASN A 560 -14.26 -52.95 -47.21
C ASN A 560 -15.48 -52.39 -46.47
N GLY A 561 -16.16 -51.39 -47.03
CA GLY A 561 -17.52 -51.00 -46.60
C GLY A 561 -17.88 -49.52 -46.84
N MET A 562 -18.45 -49.22 -48.02
CA MET A 562 -19.06 -47.95 -48.44
C MET A 562 -20.38 -47.62 -47.68
N PRO A 563 -21.03 -46.43 -47.86
CA PRO A 563 -20.67 -45.26 -48.67
C PRO A 563 -20.92 -43.84 -48.07
N ALA A 564 -20.36 -42.87 -48.80
CA ALA A 564 -20.85 -41.51 -49.11
C ALA A 564 -20.76 -40.39 -48.04
N GLY A 565 -19.84 -39.45 -48.29
CA GLY A 565 -19.93 -38.08 -47.77
C GLY A 565 -18.58 -37.36 -47.66
N GLY A 566 -18.17 -36.67 -48.72
CA GLY A 566 -17.25 -35.52 -48.69
C GLY A 566 -15.81 -35.76 -48.19
N LYS A 567 -14.90 -36.06 -49.12
CA LYS A 567 -13.47 -35.80 -48.92
C LYS A 567 -13.05 -34.69 -49.87
N GLU A 568 -12.69 -33.55 -49.30
CA GLU A 568 -11.94 -32.49 -49.98
C GLU A 568 -10.45 -32.85 -49.95
N TYR A 569 -9.81 -32.71 -51.10
CA TYR A 569 -8.37 -32.84 -51.27
C TYR A 569 -7.73 -31.47 -51.00
N PHE A 570 -6.73 -31.44 -50.11
CA PHE A 570 -5.75 -30.34 -50.06
C PHE A 570 -4.53 -30.74 -50.90
N CYS A 571 -4.07 -29.83 -51.74
CA CYS A 571 -2.79 -29.94 -52.43
C CYS A 571 -1.61 -29.92 -51.45
#